data_AF-A0AAE9NHH9-F1
#
_entry.id   AF-A0AAE9NHH9-F1
#
_cell.length_a   1.000
_cell.length_b   1.000
_cell.length_c   1.000
_cell.angle_alpha   90.00
_cell.angle_beta   90.00
_cell.angle_gamma   90.00
#
_symmetry.space_group_name_H-M   'P 1'
#
loop_
_entity.id
_entity.type
_entity.pdbx_description
1 polymer ?
#
loop_
_entity_poly.entity_id
_entity_poly.type
_entity_poly.pdbx_seq_one_letter_code
_entity_poly.pdbx_strand_id
1 'polypeptide(L)' 'MIDGVAAAVTLAESLVRLGLKTSRLGPYAAPRAKTYSGPLSPFQP' A
#
# COMPACT_ATOMS: atom_id res chain seq x y z
N MET A 1 23.95 -2.13 -13.29
CA MET A 1 22.62 -2.76 -13.18
C MET A 1 22.16 -2.61 -11.74
N ILE A 2 20.91 -2.22 -11.49
CA ILE A 2 20.37 -2.04 -10.12
C ILE A 2 19.44 -3.21 -9.81
N ASP A 3 19.58 -3.80 -8.63
CA ASP A 3 18.62 -4.77 -8.10
C ASP A 3 17.44 -4.02 -7.44
N GLY A 4 16.29 -4.06 -8.11
CA GLY A 4 15.08 -3.42 -7.64
C GLY A 4 14.49 -4.03 -6.36
N VAL A 5 14.74 -5.32 -6.11
CA VAL A 5 14.24 -6.00 -4.90
C VAL A 5 14.98 -5.48 -3.67
N ALA A 6 16.31 -5.52 -3.70
CA ALA A 6 17.14 -4.98 -2.62
C ALA A 6 16.89 -3.48 -2.38
N ALA A 7 16.70 -2.71 -3.45
CA ALA A 7 16.39 -1.29 -3.36
C ALA A 7 15.01 -1.03 -2.70
N ALA A 8 13.97 -1.77 -3.10
CA ALA A 8 12.62 -1.60 -2.55
C ALA A 8 12.56 -1.98 -1.06
N VAL A 9 13.27 -3.04 -0.65
CA VAL A 9 13.37 -3.44 0.77
C VAL A 9 14.00 -2.32 1.59
N THR A 10 15.13 -1.78 1.14
CA THR A 10 15.84 -0.70 1.83
C THR A 10 14.97 0.56 1.94
N LEU A 11 14.19 0.89 0.91
CA LEU A 11 13.26 2.01 0.92
C LEU A 11 12.13 1.79 1.94
N ALA A 12 11.50 0.61 1.94
CA ALA A 12 10.42 0.29 2.87
C ALA A 12 10.89 0.37 4.33
N GLU A 13 12.06 -0.18 4.65
CA GLU A 13 12.66 -0.06 5.99
C GLU A 13 12.92 1.40 6.39
N SER A 14 13.42 2.20 5.44
CA SER A 14 13.72 3.62 5.68
C SER A 14 12.45 4.42 5.99
N LEU A 15 11.34 4.15 5.29
CA LEU A 15 10.04 4.77 5.59
C LEU A 15 9.54 4.39 7.00
N VAL A 16 9.70 3.12 7.40
CA VAL A 16 9.34 2.65 8.75
C VAL A 16 10.19 3.34 9.82
N ARG A 17 11.51 3.45 9.62
CA ARG A 17 12.42 4.15 10.56
C ARG A 17 12.07 5.63 10.72
N LEU A 18 11.56 6.27 9.67
CA LEU A 18 11.08 7.65 9.69
C LEU A 18 9.66 7.79 10.25
N GLY A 19 8.97 6.69 10.58
CA GLY A 19 7.58 6.71 11.03
C GLY A 19 6.57 7.13 9.96
N LEU A 20 6.96 7.04 8.68
CA LEU A 20 6.11 7.44 7.55
C LEU A 20 5.23 6.28 7.09
N LYS A 21 4.01 6.62 6.69
CA LYS A 21 3.02 5.70 6.11
C LYS A 21 2.33 6.33 4.93
N THR A 22 1.68 5.52 4.11
CA THR A 22 0.85 6.01 3.00
C THR A 22 -0.20 6.98 3.54
N SER A 23 -0.24 8.19 2.95
CA SER A 23 -1.27 9.18 3.29
C SER A 23 -2.64 8.62 2.93
N ARG A 24 -3.62 8.77 3.83
CA ARG A 24 -5.02 8.43 3.57
C ARG A 24 -5.85 9.64 3.14
N LEU A 25 -5.20 10.77 2.91
CA LEU A 25 -5.84 11.97 2.38
C LEU A 25 -5.79 11.92 0.85
N GLY A 26 -6.94 12.11 0.21
CA GLY A 26 -7.05 12.19 -1.24
C GLY A 26 -7.01 10.82 -1.94
N PRO A 27 -6.19 10.63 -2.99
CA PRO A 27 -6.32 9.49 -3.90
C PRO A 27 -5.98 8.12 -3.29
N TYR A 28 -5.20 8.10 -2.21
CA TYR A 28 -4.84 6.89 -1.46
C TYR A 28 -5.70 6.67 -0.21
N ALA A 29 -6.84 7.36 -0.11
CA ALA A 29 -7.83 7.09 0.92
C ALA A 29 -8.31 5.63 0.85
N ALA A 30 -8.84 5.12 1.96
CA ALA A 30 -9.43 3.80 1.99
C ALA A 30 -10.54 3.70 0.91
N PRO A 31 -10.67 2.54 0.24
CA PRO A 31 -11.73 2.35 -0.76
C PRO A 31 -13.10 2.67 -0.17
N ARG A 32 -13.97 3.30 -0.95
CA ARG A 32 -15.35 3.54 -0.54
C ARG A 32 -16.08 2.21 -0.36
N ALA A 33 -16.93 2.14 0.66
CA ALA A 33 -17.79 1.00 0.91
C ALA A 33 -18.68 0.75 -0.32
N LYS A 34 -18.44 -0.38 -0.99
CA LYS A 34 -19.26 -0.93 -2.06
C LYS A 34 -19.10 -2.44 -2.05
N THR A 35 -20.14 -3.16 -2.41
CA THR A 35 -20.08 -4.63 -2.47
C THR A 35 -19.13 -5.06 -3.57
N TYR A 36 -18.15 -5.90 -3.23
CA TYR A 36 -17.28 -6.53 -4.23
C TYR A 36 -17.88 -7.89 -4.58
N SER A 37 -17.93 -8.23 -5.86
CA SER A 37 -18.48 -9.49 -6.36
C SER A 37 -17.39 -10.44 -6.84
N GLY A 38 -17.72 -11.74 -6.89
CA GLY A 38 -16.84 -12.78 -7.41
C GLY A 38 -15.54 -12.93 -6.58
N PRO A 39 -14.38 -13.17 -7.22
CA PRO A 39 -13.10 -13.39 -6.53
C PRO A 39 -12.62 -12.23 -5.67
N LEU A 40 -13.23 -11.05 -5.81
CA LEU A 40 -12.86 -9.86 -5.06
C LEU A 40 -13.65 -9.69 -3.75
N SER A 41 -14.68 -10.51 -3.52
CA SER A 41 -15.45 -10.53 -2.27
C SER A 41 -14.61 -10.56 -0.97
N PRO A 42 -13.50 -11.33 -0.86
CA PRO A 42 -12.68 -11.35 0.36
C PRO A 42 -11.87 -10.06 0.59
N PHE A 43 -11.77 -9.17 -0.40
CA PHE A 43 -11.01 -7.91 -0.30
C PHE A 43 -11.92 -6.69 -0.09
N GLN A 44 -13.17 -6.91 0.34
CA GLN A 44 -14.09 -5.82 0.65
C GLN A 44 -13.51 -4.94 1.77
N PRO A 45 -13.63 -3.60 1.63
CA PRO A 45 -13.19 -2.64 2.65
C PRO A 45 -14.08 -2.68 3.90
#